data_AF-A0A2C8ELQ3-F1
#
_entry.id   AF-A0A2C8ELQ3-F1
#
_cell.length_a   1.000
_cell.length_b   1.000
_cell.length_c   1.000
_cell.angle_alpha   90.00
_cell.angle_beta   90.00
_cell.angle_gamma   90.00
#
_symmetry.space_group_name_H-M   'P 1'
#
loop_
_entity.id
_entity.type
_entity.pdbx_description
1 polymer ?
#
loop_
_entity_poly.entity_id
_entity_poly.type
_entity_poly.pdbx_seq_one_letter_code
_entity_poly.pdbx_strand_id
1 'polypeptide(L)'
;MKLKINTAAGILDIINVLLVASSWIVVLIGAMSESSVKTNSTVTGSVSGGVSIFFYIMLGLGLILHIIGLIQSKKVDISITGHVLGIIGSALFLVSMIFALPTFILLIIAAIFTLKQAPAKK
;
A
#
# COMPACT_ATOMS: atom_id res chain seq x y z
N MET A 1 -17.66 -13.73 -14.36
CA MET A 1 -18.32 -12.75 -13.46
C MET A 1 -17.22 -11.92 -12.80
N LYS A 2 -17.35 -10.59 -12.70
CA LYS A 2 -16.32 -9.78 -12.03
C LYS A 2 -16.55 -9.76 -10.52
N LEU A 3 -15.52 -10.10 -9.75
CA LEU A 3 -15.53 -10.01 -8.29
C LEU A 3 -15.39 -8.55 -7.88
N LYS A 4 -16.33 -8.06 -7.05
CA LYS A 4 -16.28 -6.69 -6.50
C LYS A 4 -15.05 -6.47 -5.63
N ILE A 5 -14.61 -7.50 -4.90
CA ILE A 5 -13.43 -7.42 -4.03
C ILE A 5 -12.14 -7.18 -4.83
N ASN A 6 -12.00 -7.79 -6.01
CA ASN A 6 -10.84 -7.59 -6.88
C ASN A 6 -10.82 -6.15 -7.43
N THR A 7 -12.00 -5.60 -7.76
CA THR A 7 -12.11 -4.20 -8.17
C THR A 7 -11.75 -3.26 -7.02
N ALA A 8 -12.24 -3.54 -5.80
CA ALA A 8 -11.90 -2.75 -4.62
C ALA A 8 -10.41 -2.79 -4.30
N ALA A 9 -9.77 -3.97 -4.36
CA ALA A 9 -8.33 -4.13 -4.17
C ALA A 9 -7.54 -3.33 -5.21
N GLY A 10 -7.92 -3.41 -6.49
CA GLY A 10 -7.25 -2.63 -7.54
C GLY A 10 -7.43 -1.12 -7.40
N ILE A 11 -8.58 -0.63 -6.94
CA ILE A 11 -8.78 0.80 -6.64
C ILE A 11 -7.92 1.23 -5.46
N LEU A 12 -7.89 0.42 -4.39
CA LEU A 12 -7.09 0.70 -3.21
C LEU A 12 -5.59 0.68 -3.53
N ASP A 13 -5.14 -0.18 -4.43
CA ASP A 13 -3.76 -0.17 -4.94
C ASP A 13 -3.42 1.17 -5.60
N ILE A 14 -4.32 1.72 -6.44
CA ILE A 14 -4.10 3.03 -7.07
C ILE A 14 -3.98 4.14 -6.01
N ILE A 15 -4.84 4.12 -4.99
CA ILE A 15 -4.78 5.07 -3.87
C ILE A 15 -3.45 4.91 -3.12
N ASN A 16 -3.07 3.68 -2.80
CA ASN A 16 -1.83 3.37 -2.09
C ASN A 16 -0.59 3.73 -2.91
N VAL A 17 -0.63 3.64 -4.23
CA VAL A 17 0.44 4.11 -5.13
C VAL A 17 0.65 5.61 -4.99
N LEU A 18 -0.43 6.41 -5.04
CA LEU A 18 -0.35 7.85 -4.84
C LEU A 18 0.16 8.21 -3.44
N LEU A 19 -0.33 7.46 -2.45
CA LEU A 19 0.09 7.62 -1.07
C LEU A 19 1.59 7.34 -0.91
N VAL A 20 2.08 6.19 -1.38
CA VAL A 20 3.51 5.83 -1.35
C VAL A 20 4.36 6.86 -2.09
N ALA A 21 3.91 7.38 -3.23
CA ALA A 21 4.63 8.44 -3.95
C ALA A 21 4.74 9.73 -3.12
N SER A 22 3.67 10.12 -2.42
CA SER A 22 3.69 11.30 -1.55
C SER A 22 4.52 11.12 -0.27
N SER A 23 4.79 9.87 0.15
CA SER A 23 5.44 9.58 1.43
C SER A 23 6.82 10.25 1.57
N TRP A 24 7.63 10.28 0.50
CA TRP A 24 8.94 10.91 0.54
C TRP A 24 8.86 12.42 0.83
N ILE A 25 7.88 13.12 0.27
CA ILE A 25 7.69 14.56 0.49
C ILE A 25 7.21 14.80 1.92
N VAL A 26 6.22 14.04 2.39
CA VAL A 26 5.64 14.24 3.72
C VAL A 26 6.65 13.91 4.83
N VAL A 27 7.44 12.84 4.68
CA VAL A 27 8.50 12.48 5.63
C VAL A 27 9.60 13.53 5.66
N LEU A 28 10.00 14.08 4.50
CA LEU A 28 10.99 15.15 4.43
C LEU A 28 10.51 16.42 5.17
N ILE A 29 9.26 16.85 4.94
CA ILE A 29 8.67 18.02 5.62
C ILE A 29 8.57 17.78 7.13
N GLY A 30 8.17 16.57 7.55
CA GLY A 30 8.12 16.19 8.96
C GLY A 30 9.49 16.29 9.63
N ALA A 31 10.53 15.77 8.99
CA ALA A 31 11.90 15.84 9.49
C ALA A 31 12.43 17.28 9.60
N MET A 32 12.13 18.15 8.60
CA MET A 32 12.51 19.56 8.64
C MET A 32 11.81 20.32 9.77
N SER A 33 10.51 20.06 9.97
CA SER A 33 9.70 20.70 11.01
C SER A 33 10.18 20.33 12.42
N GLU A 34 10.62 19.09 12.64
CA GLU A 34 11.20 18.67 13.92
C GLU A 34 12.58 19.29 14.17
N SER A 35 13.35 19.57 13.12
CA SER A 35 14.64 20.25 13.25
C SER A 35 14.51 21.73 13.62
N SER A 36 13.44 22.41 13.18
CA SER A 36 13.21 23.85 13.44
C SER A 36 12.49 24.13 14.76
N VAL A 37 11.87 23.13 15.40
CA VAL A 37 11.16 23.24 16.70
C VAL A 37 12.06 22.95 17.91
N LYS A 38 13.34 22.58 17.70
CA LYS A 38 14.32 22.30 18.78
C LYS A 38 14.63 23.48 19.74
N THR A 39 13.95 24.62 19.63
CA THR A 39 14.27 25.81 20.41
C THR A 39 13.58 25.94 21.77
N ASN A 40 12.45 25.26 22.11
CA ASN A 40 11.93 25.31 23.50
C ASN A 40 10.65 24.49 23.87
N SER A 41 10.35 23.32 23.29
CA SER A 41 9.13 22.62 23.74
C SER A 41 9.20 21.10 23.72
N THR A 42 9.01 20.54 24.92
CA THR A 42 8.71 19.15 25.26
C THR A 42 7.34 18.76 24.70
N VAL A 43 7.18 18.69 23.37
CA VAL A 43 6.01 18.07 22.74
C VAL A 43 6.27 16.58 22.63
N THR A 44 5.58 15.79 23.44
CA THR A 44 5.65 14.32 23.52
C THR A 44 4.95 13.63 22.34
N GLY A 45 5.34 13.96 21.11
CA GLY A 45 4.87 13.31 19.88
C GLY A 45 5.59 13.86 18.64
N SER A 46 6.41 13.03 18.00
CA SER A 46 7.05 13.37 16.73
C SER A 46 6.00 13.42 15.62
N VAL A 47 5.98 14.52 14.86
CA VAL A 47 5.14 14.67 13.66
C VAL A 47 5.48 13.54 12.67
N SER A 48 6.76 13.20 12.57
CA SER A 48 7.29 12.07 11.81
C SER A 48 6.68 10.71 12.24
N GLY A 49 6.47 10.50 13.55
CA GLY A 49 5.86 9.28 14.09
C GLY A 49 4.40 9.13 13.67
N GLY A 50 3.59 10.19 13.85
CA GLY A 50 2.18 10.18 13.47
C GLY A 50 1.93 10.11 11.96
N VAL A 51 2.84 10.66 11.16
CA VAL A 51 2.79 10.50 9.69
C VAL A 51 3.07 9.06 9.29
N SER A 52 4.10 8.44 9.88
CA SER A 52 4.50 7.07 9.52
C SER A 52 3.41 6.02 9.81
N ILE A 53 2.69 6.14 10.94
CA ILE A 53 1.62 5.19 11.30
C ILE A 53 0.46 5.23 10.29
N PHE A 54 0.13 6.42 9.74
CA PHE A 54 -0.93 6.57 8.75
C PHE A 54 -0.62 5.80 7.46
N PHE A 55 0.61 5.90 6.96
CA PHE A 55 1.06 5.15 5.78
C PHE A 55 0.99 3.63 6.01
N TYR A 56 1.42 3.17 7.19
CA TYR A 56 1.36 1.74 7.51
C TYR A 56 -0.07 1.22 7.64
N ILE A 57 -0.99 1.99 8.23
CA ILE A 57 -2.41 1.58 8.31
C ILE A 57 -3.02 1.42 6.91
N MET A 58 -2.79 2.39 6.02
CA MET A 58 -3.34 2.34 4.66
C MET A 58 -2.84 1.14 3.87
N LEU A 59 -1.55 0.83 3.96
CA LEU A 59 -1.01 -0.35 3.28
C LEU A 59 -1.38 -1.66 3.98
N GLY A 60 -1.59 -1.64 5.29
CA GLY A 60 -2.17 -2.77 6.04
C GLY A 60 -3.59 -3.11 5.57
N LEU A 61 -4.43 -2.10 5.31
CA LEU A 61 -5.75 -2.32 4.72
C LEU A 61 -5.67 -2.92 3.32
N GLY A 62 -4.73 -2.44 2.50
CA GLY A 62 -4.43 -3.02 1.19
C GLY A 62 -4.05 -4.50 1.27
N LEU A 63 -3.17 -4.84 2.20
CA LEU A 63 -2.74 -6.22 2.45
C LEU A 63 -3.93 -7.14 2.80
N ILE A 64 -4.79 -6.70 3.72
CA ILE A 64 -5.98 -7.45 4.12
C ILE A 64 -6.90 -7.69 2.92
N LEU A 65 -7.15 -6.65 2.11
CA LEU A 65 -8.00 -6.76 0.94
C LEU A 65 -7.45 -7.78 -0.07
N HIS A 66 -6.14 -7.77 -0.31
CA HIS A 66 -5.51 -8.75 -1.21
C HIS A 66 -5.56 -10.18 -0.67
N ILE A 67 -5.39 -10.39 0.63
CA ILE A 67 -5.54 -11.73 1.22
C ILE A 67 -6.97 -12.26 0.99
N ILE A 68 -7.98 -11.44 1.28
CA ILE A 68 -9.39 -11.81 1.11
C ILE A 68 -9.70 -12.06 -0.37
N GLY A 69 -9.27 -11.16 -1.26
CA GLY A 69 -9.50 -11.27 -2.70
C GLY A 69 -8.77 -12.47 -3.32
N LEU A 70 -7.61 -12.86 -2.80
CA LEU A 70 -6.87 -14.05 -3.25
C LEU A 70 -7.68 -15.31 -2.96
N ILE A 71 -8.20 -15.44 -1.74
CA ILE A 71 -9.02 -16.58 -1.33
C ILE A 71 -10.29 -16.67 -2.19
N GLN A 72 -10.95 -15.54 -2.45
CA GLN A 72 -12.15 -15.52 -3.29
C GLN A 72 -11.85 -15.83 -4.76
N SER A 73 -10.79 -15.22 -5.32
CA SER A 73 -10.38 -15.43 -6.71
C SER A 73 -10.00 -16.88 -6.99
N LYS A 74 -9.37 -17.56 -6.03
CA LYS A 74 -9.02 -18.99 -6.12
C LYS A 74 -10.26 -19.89 -6.19
N LYS A 75 -11.39 -19.50 -5.57
CA LYS A 75 -12.64 -20.27 -5.61
C LYS A 75 -13.38 -20.17 -6.94
N VAL A 76 -13.11 -19.13 -7.72
CA VAL A 76 -13.82 -18.84 -8.99
C VAL A 76 -12.90 -18.83 -10.21
N ASP A 77 -11.70 -19.40 -10.10
CA ASP A 77 -10.74 -19.59 -11.20
C ASP A 77 -10.31 -18.26 -11.90
N ILE A 78 -10.20 -17.18 -11.12
CA ILE A 78 -9.67 -15.89 -11.59
C ILE A 78 -8.18 -15.81 -11.25
N SER A 79 -7.38 -15.19 -12.12
CA SER A 79 -5.95 -14.97 -11.91
C SER A 79 -5.67 -14.33 -10.55
N ILE A 80 -4.84 -15.00 -9.75
CA ILE A 80 -4.40 -14.53 -8.43
C ILE A 80 -3.15 -13.64 -8.51
N THR A 81 -2.54 -13.47 -9.69
CA THR A 81 -1.26 -12.76 -9.86
C THR A 81 -1.30 -11.34 -9.30
N GLY A 82 -2.40 -10.61 -9.55
CA GLY A 82 -2.57 -9.26 -9.00
C GLY A 82 -2.57 -9.24 -7.47
N HIS A 83 -3.20 -10.23 -6.84
CA HIS A 83 -3.27 -10.30 -5.38
C HIS A 83 -1.95 -10.73 -4.75
N VAL A 84 -1.21 -11.64 -5.40
CA VAL A 84 0.13 -12.04 -4.95
C VAL A 84 1.09 -10.85 -5.00
N LEU A 85 1.10 -10.09 -6.11
CA LEU A 85 1.93 -8.90 -6.23
C LEU A 85 1.51 -7.81 -5.23
N GLY A 86 0.21 -7.62 -5.01
CA GLY A 86 -0.32 -6.69 -4.02
C GLY A 86 0.11 -7.05 -2.59
N ILE A 87 0.02 -8.32 -2.20
CA ILE A 87 0.49 -8.81 -0.89
C ILE A 87 1.98 -8.53 -0.71
N ILE A 88 2.80 -8.88 -1.70
CA ILE A 88 4.26 -8.68 -1.63
C ILE A 88 4.57 -7.18 -1.52
N GLY A 89 3.97 -6.36 -2.40
CA GLY A 89 4.15 -4.91 -2.40
C GLY A 89 3.76 -4.25 -1.07
N SER A 90 2.58 -4.58 -0.55
CA SER A 90 2.12 -4.07 0.75
C SER A 90 3.01 -4.55 1.90
N ALA A 91 3.40 -5.83 1.92
CA ALA A 91 4.26 -6.37 2.97
C ALA A 91 5.64 -5.72 3.00
N LEU A 92 6.27 -5.49 1.84
CA LEU A 92 7.58 -4.82 1.72
C LEU A 92 7.56 -3.44 2.40
N PHE A 93 6.54 -2.65 2.15
CA PHE A 93 6.44 -1.32 2.76
C PHE A 93 6.15 -1.38 4.25
N LEU A 94 5.32 -2.32 4.69
CA LEU A 94 5.02 -2.52 6.12
C LEU A 94 6.25 -2.94 6.92
N VAL A 95 7.19 -3.66 6.29
CA VAL A 95 8.48 -3.98 6.90
C VAL A 95 9.36 -2.73 7.00
N SER A 96 9.43 -1.92 5.93
CA SER A 96 10.20 -0.69 5.95
C SER A 96 9.85 0.24 4.79
N MET A 97 9.83 1.55 5.08
CA MET A 97 9.68 2.60 4.07
C MET A 97 10.83 2.66 3.05
N ILE A 98 11.99 2.02 3.31
CA ILE A 98 13.08 1.95 2.33
C ILE A 98 12.65 1.24 1.04
N PHE A 99 11.66 0.34 1.13
CA PHE A 99 11.10 -0.39 0.01
C PHE A 99 9.96 0.37 -0.70
N ALA A 100 9.76 1.66 -0.43
CA ALA A 100 8.74 2.47 -1.07
C ALA A 100 8.77 2.41 -2.61
N LEU A 101 9.96 2.44 -3.22
CA LEU A 101 10.10 2.36 -4.67
C LEU A 101 9.70 0.97 -5.23
N PRO A 102 10.23 -0.16 -4.71
CA PRO A 102 9.73 -1.48 -5.05
C PRO A 102 8.22 -1.64 -4.85
N THR A 103 7.69 -1.18 -3.71
CA THR A 103 6.26 -1.24 -3.40
C THR A 103 5.44 -0.47 -4.42
N PHE A 104 5.85 0.75 -4.78
CA PHE A 104 5.17 1.58 -5.76
C PHE A 104 4.99 0.83 -7.09
N ILE A 105 6.05 0.21 -7.60
CA ILE A 105 6.02 -0.56 -8.85
C ILE A 105 5.09 -1.77 -8.71
N LEU A 106 5.23 -2.52 -7.61
CA LEU A 106 4.43 -3.73 -7.38
C LEU A 106 2.94 -3.43 -7.26
N LEU A 107 2.55 -2.34 -6.59
CA LEU A 107 1.15 -1.95 -6.45
C LEU A 107 0.55 -1.48 -7.79
N ILE A 108 1.31 -0.81 -8.66
CA ILE A 108 0.84 -0.48 -10.01
C ILE A 108 0.54 -1.75 -10.81
N ILE A 109 1.49 -2.70 -10.80
CA ILE A 109 1.33 -3.95 -11.54
C ILE A 109 0.18 -4.76 -10.93
N ALA A 110 0.08 -4.83 -9.60
CA ALA A 110 -1.04 -5.43 -8.89
C ALA A 110 -2.35 -4.82 -9.39
N ALA A 111 -2.54 -3.51 -9.30
CA ALA A 111 -3.76 -2.82 -9.73
C ALA A 111 -4.20 -3.24 -11.15
N ILE A 112 -3.27 -3.27 -12.10
CA ILE A 112 -3.56 -3.68 -13.49
C ILE A 112 -4.10 -5.11 -13.54
N PHE A 113 -3.43 -6.07 -12.91
CA PHE A 113 -3.86 -7.47 -12.92
C PHE A 113 -5.16 -7.69 -12.14
N THR A 114 -5.31 -7.04 -10.98
CA THR A 114 -6.48 -7.16 -10.11
C THR A 114 -7.73 -6.57 -10.77
N LEU A 115 -7.60 -5.45 -11.51
CA LEU A 115 -8.71 -4.82 -12.24
C LEU A 115 -9.07 -5.55 -13.54
N LYS A 116 -8.08 -6.13 -14.24
CA LYS A 116 -8.33 -6.92 -15.45
C LYS A 116 -9.17 -8.16 -15.16
N GLN A 117 -8.96 -8.80 -13.99
CA GLN A 117 -9.64 -10.04 -13.59
C GLN A 117 -9.61 -11.12 -14.70
N ALA A 118 -8.42 -11.33 -15.28
CA ALA A 118 -8.24 -12.33 -16.32
C ALA A 118 -8.53 -13.74 -15.76
N PRO A 119 -9.09 -14.67 -16.57
CA PRO A 119 -9.24 -16.06 -16.17
C PRO A 119 -7.86 -16.65 -15.82
N ALA A 120 -7.80 -17.57 -14.85
CA ALA A 120 -6.54 -18.19 -14.49
C ALA A 120 -5.98 -18.96 -15.70
N LYS A 121 -4.70 -18.74 -15.98
CA LYS A 121 -3.99 -19.53 -16.98
C LYS A 121 -3.67 -20.87 -16.31
N LYS A 122 -4.27 -21.96 -16.79
CA LYS A 122 -3.90 -23.32 -16.39
C LYS A 122 -2.46 -23.62 -16.77
#